data_AF-A0A2E2T7M7-F1
#
_entry.id   AF-A0A2E2T7M7-F1
#
_cell.length_a   1.000
_cell.length_b   1.000
_cell.length_c   1.000
_cell.angle_alpha   90.00
_cell.angle_beta   90.00
_cell.angle_gamma   90.00
#
_symmetry.space_group_name_H-M   'P 1'
#
loop_
_entity.id
_entity.type
_entity.pdbx_description
1 polymer ?
#
loop_
_entity_poly.entity_id
_entity_poly.type
_entity_poly.pdbx_seq_one_letter_code
_entity_poly.pdbx_strand_id
1 'polypeptide(L)'
;MQRLADALDQVNQWTGMTVRWFALLMVLLQFAVVLLRYVFGFSSIALNESVLYLHSGLFMLGAGYTLLVDRHVRVDIFYAAAHETTKARIDAFGYVVLAIPSMATLLYWSWPSVVNSVSMLEGAISVGGIPAVWLLKSLIPAFCILLIIQSVACLLRQIIILRGRAA
;
A
#
# COMPACT_ATOMS: atom_id res chain seq x y z
N MET A 1 -14.32 19.35 7.54
CA MET A 1 -12.95 18.91 7.18
C MET A 1 -12.45 17.80 8.10
N GLN A 2 -12.48 17.96 9.43
CA GLN A 2 -12.05 16.90 10.36
C GLN A 2 -12.82 15.57 10.17
N ARG A 3 -14.15 15.59 10.22
CA ARG A 3 -14.98 14.38 9.99
C ARG A 3 -14.72 13.68 8.65
N LEU A 4 -14.35 14.44 7.61
CA LEU A 4 -14.00 13.86 6.30
C LEU A 4 -12.64 13.18 6.34
N ALA A 5 -11.65 13.81 6.97
CA ALA A 5 -10.33 13.19 7.17
C ALA A 5 -10.45 11.90 7.99
N ASP A 6 -11.24 11.91 9.08
CA ASP A 6 -11.46 10.73 9.92
C ASP A 6 -12.16 9.60 9.14
N ALA A 7 -13.12 9.93 8.27
CA ALA A 7 -13.79 8.95 7.42
C ALA A 7 -12.83 8.31 6.39
N LEU A 8 -11.92 9.10 5.80
CA LEU A 8 -10.90 8.58 4.88
C LEU A 8 -9.87 7.69 5.59
N ASP A 9 -9.46 8.08 6.81
CA ASP A 9 -8.55 7.29 7.64
C ASP A 9 -9.12 5.91 7.95
N GLN A 10 -10.44 5.81 8.12
CA GLN A 10 -11.11 4.55 8.39
C GLN A 10 -10.83 3.52 7.29
N VAL A 11 -10.80 3.91 6.02
CA VAL A 11 -10.49 2.99 4.90
C VAL A 11 -9.12 2.32 5.09
N ASN A 12 -8.10 3.11 5.41
CA ASN A 12 -6.74 2.60 5.60
C ASN A 12 -6.57 1.85 6.92
N GLN A 13 -7.30 2.24 7.98
CA GLN A 13 -7.32 1.50 9.24
C GLN A 13 -7.89 0.09 9.06
N TRP A 14 -9.07 -0.03 8.43
CA TRP A 14 -9.69 -1.33 8.17
C TRP A 14 -8.83 -2.20 7.25
N THR A 15 -8.26 -1.60 6.20
CA THR A 15 -7.35 -2.30 5.29
C THR A 15 -6.13 -2.81 6.04
N GLY A 16 -5.42 -1.97 6.80
CA GLY A 16 -4.25 -2.38 7.59
C GLY A 16 -4.57 -3.46 8.64
N MET A 17 -5.73 -3.35 9.30
CA MET A 17 -6.19 -4.31 10.32
C MET A 17 -6.52 -5.69 9.73
N THR A 18 -6.89 -5.74 8.46
CA THR A 18 -7.14 -6.98 7.71
C THR A 18 -5.83 -7.55 7.19
N VAL A 19 -5.02 -6.71 6.56
CA VAL A 19 -3.80 -7.08 5.86
C VAL A 19 -2.70 -7.58 6.80
N ARG A 20 -2.67 -7.16 8.07
CA ARG A 20 -1.72 -7.70 9.08
C ARG A 20 -1.76 -9.23 9.21
N TRP A 21 -2.91 -9.85 8.94
CA TRP A 21 -3.05 -11.31 8.98
C TRP A 21 -2.24 -12.01 7.89
N PHE A 22 -1.92 -11.32 6.79
CA PHE A 22 -1.07 -11.87 5.73
C PHE A 22 0.33 -12.18 6.27
N ALA A 23 0.88 -11.35 7.17
CA ALA A 23 2.18 -11.62 7.77
C ALA A 23 2.18 -12.94 8.58
N LEU A 24 1.15 -13.18 9.38
CA LEU A 24 1.00 -14.44 10.12
C LEU A 24 0.84 -15.63 9.15
N LEU A 25 -0.04 -15.48 8.16
CA LEU A 25 -0.30 -16.52 7.17
C LEU A 25 0.97 -16.86 6.35
N MET A 26 1.77 -15.85 6.01
CA MET A 26 3.06 -16.04 5.34
C MET A 26 4.03 -16.87 6.17
N VAL A 27 4.16 -16.60 7.47
CA VAL A 27 5.05 -17.37 8.34
C VAL A 27 4.60 -18.83 8.42
N LEU A 28 3.29 -19.06 8.58
CA LEU A 28 2.73 -20.41 8.62
C LEU A 28 2.91 -21.16 7.30
N LEU A 29 2.66 -20.50 6.16
CA LEU A 29 2.88 -21.07 4.83
C LEU A 29 4.35 -21.36 4.58
N GLN A 30 5.25 -20.43 4.90
CA GLN A 30 6.68 -20.63 4.71
C GLN A 30 7.19 -21.81 5.56
N PHE A 31 6.71 -21.92 6.80
CA PHE A 31 7.03 -23.06 7.67
C PHE A 31 6.51 -24.39 7.07
N ALA A 32 5.26 -24.40 6.57
CA ALA A 32 4.70 -25.57 5.89
C ALA A 32 5.49 -25.94 4.64
N VAL A 33 5.91 -24.97 3.82
CA VAL A 33 6.74 -25.19 2.62
C VAL A 33 8.07 -25.86 2.99
N VAL A 34 8.74 -25.40 4.04
CA VAL A 34 9.99 -25.98 4.52
C VAL A 34 9.77 -27.42 5.02
N LEU A 35 8.72 -27.67 5.82
CA LEU A 35 8.38 -29.02 6.26
C LEU A 35 8.09 -29.97 5.09
N LEU A 36 7.21 -29.58 4.18
CA LEU A 36 6.86 -30.38 3.00
C LEU A 36 8.10 -30.71 2.17
N ARG A 37 8.97 -29.72 1.95
CA ARG A 37 10.18 -29.90 1.14
C ARG A 37 11.20 -30.81 1.80
N TYR A 38 11.55 -30.56 3.06
CA TYR A 38 12.70 -31.22 3.69
C TYR A 38 12.34 -32.49 4.46
N VAL A 39 11.12 -32.61 4.98
CA VAL A 39 10.67 -33.80 5.71
C VAL A 39 9.95 -34.78 4.78
N PHE A 40 9.08 -34.26 3.91
CA PHE A 40 8.21 -35.09 3.06
C PHE A 40 8.70 -35.19 1.61
N GLY A 41 9.77 -34.48 1.22
CA GLY A 41 10.30 -34.48 -0.14
C GLY A 41 9.36 -33.87 -1.20
N PHE A 42 8.31 -33.18 -0.79
CA PHE A 42 7.30 -32.60 -1.68
C PHE A 42 7.55 -31.10 -1.89
N SER A 43 7.55 -30.64 -3.14
CA SER A 43 7.70 -29.23 -3.48
C SER A 43 6.60 -28.79 -4.44
N SER A 44 5.91 -27.70 -4.11
CA SER A 44 4.88 -27.08 -4.95
C SER A 44 5.25 -25.62 -5.25
N ILE A 45 5.23 -25.27 -6.53
CA ILE A 45 5.50 -23.91 -7.00
C ILE A 45 4.37 -22.97 -6.57
N ALA A 46 3.11 -23.42 -6.68
CA ALA A 46 1.95 -22.66 -6.20
C ALA A 46 2.02 -22.32 -4.70
N LEU A 47 2.57 -23.20 -3.84
CA LEU A 47 2.78 -22.87 -2.42
C LEU A 47 3.84 -21.80 -2.21
N ASN A 48 4.92 -21.82 -3.00
CA ASN A 48 5.95 -20.79 -2.94
C ASN A 48 5.41 -19.45 -3.48
N GLU A 49 4.65 -19.47 -4.58
CA GLU A 49 3.99 -18.27 -5.10
C GLU A 49 2.92 -17.74 -4.15
N SER A 50 2.25 -18.59 -3.36
CA SER A 50 1.30 -18.11 -2.34
C SER A 50 1.97 -17.16 -1.34
N VAL A 51 3.22 -17.44 -0.95
CA VAL A 51 4.02 -16.55 -0.09
C VAL A 51 4.31 -15.22 -0.78
N LEU A 52 4.64 -15.25 -2.08
CA LEU A 52 4.82 -14.04 -2.89
C LEU A 52 3.53 -13.20 -2.93
N TYR A 53 2.37 -13.82 -3.18
CA TYR A 53 1.09 -13.14 -3.26
C TYR A 53 0.72 -12.46 -1.94
N LEU A 54 0.93 -13.15 -0.82
CA LEU A 54 0.71 -12.57 0.50
C LEU A 54 1.68 -11.44 0.81
N HIS A 55 2.95 -11.58 0.41
CA HIS A 55 3.94 -10.52 0.59
C HIS A 55 3.59 -9.27 -0.21
N SER A 56 3.27 -9.44 -1.49
CA SER A 56 2.83 -8.34 -2.36
C SER A 56 1.56 -7.69 -1.84
N GLY A 57 0.58 -8.48 -1.40
CA GLY A 57 -0.64 -7.98 -0.77
C GLY A 57 -0.35 -7.18 0.51
N LEU A 58 0.52 -7.71 1.38
CA LEU A 58 0.94 -7.07 2.63
C LEU A 58 1.56 -5.70 2.37
N PHE A 59 2.48 -5.63 1.41
CA PHE A 59 3.21 -4.42 1.10
C PHE A 59 2.34 -3.39 0.34
N MET A 60 1.65 -3.82 -0.72
CA MET A 60 0.84 -2.93 -1.56
C MET A 60 -0.38 -2.37 -0.82
N LEU A 61 -1.08 -3.20 -0.05
CA LEU A 61 -2.28 -2.75 0.68
C LEU A 61 -1.94 -2.09 2.04
N GLY A 62 -0.79 -2.42 2.62
CA GLY A 62 -0.32 -1.83 3.89
C GLY A 62 0.29 -0.43 3.76
N ALA A 63 0.60 0.03 2.54
CA ALA A 63 1.25 1.31 2.30
C ALA A 63 0.42 2.52 2.77
N GLY A 64 -0.91 2.51 2.54
CA GLY A 64 -1.81 3.55 3.04
C GLY A 64 -1.84 3.62 4.56
N TYR A 65 -1.88 2.46 5.23
CA TYR A 65 -1.85 2.39 6.69
C TYR A 65 -0.53 2.89 7.28
N THR A 66 0.62 2.55 6.67
CA THR A 66 1.93 3.05 7.12
C THR A 66 2.05 4.57 6.99
N LEU A 67 1.43 5.17 5.96
CA LEU A 67 1.34 6.62 5.84
C LEU A 67 0.40 7.23 6.90
N LEU A 68 -0.70 6.55 7.26
CA LEU A 68 -1.61 6.99 8.32
C LEU A 68 -0.93 7.10 9.68
N VAL A 69 -0.07 6.15 10.03
CA VAL A 69 0.66 6.14 11.31
C VAL A 69 1.99 6.91 11.25
N ASP A 70 2.23 7.67 10.19
CA ASP A 70 3.45 8.48 10.00
C ASP A 70 4.75 7.65 10.08
N ARG A 71 4.70 6.40 9.57
CA ARG A 71 5.84 5.47 9.49
C ARG A 71 6.29 5.20 8.06
N HIS A 72 5.74 5.93 7.10
CA HIS A 72 6.25 5.90 5.74
C HIS A 72 7.65 6.53 5.71
N VAL A 73 8.57 5.93 4.93
CA VAL A 73 9.96 6.40 4.89
C VAL A 73 10.00 7.84 4.40
N ARG A 74 10.51 8.73 5.25
CA ARG A 74 10.67 10.16 4.98
C ARG A 74 12.10 10.60 5.29
N VAL A 75 12.59 11.57 4.53
CA VAL A 75 13.94 12.13 4.72
C VAL A 75 13.80 13.42 5.53
N ASP A 76 14.08 13.35 6.83
CA ASP A 76 13.71 14.39 7.80
C ASP A 76 14.83 15.40 8.14
N ILE A 77 15.88 15.52 7.32
CA ILE A 77 17.07 16.32 7.67
C ILE A 77 16.71 17.79 7.98
N PHE A 78 15.91 18.41 7.11
CA PHE A 78 15.45 19.80 7.31
C PHE A 78 14.08 19.88 8.00
N TYR A 79 13.31 18.79 7.96
CA TYR A 79 11.98 18.73 8.58
C TYR A 79 12.08 18.71 10.10
N ALA A 80 13.03 17.96 10.67
CA ALA A 80 13.15 17.78 12.12
C ALA A 80 13.31 19.12 12.87
N ALA A 81 14.14 20.02 12.34
CA ALA A 81 14.45 21.32 12.92
C ALA A 81 13.41 22.42 12.61
N ALA A 82 12.41 22.15 11.77
CA ALA A 82 11.44 23.15 11.35
C ALA A 82 10.34 23.40 12.39
N HIS A 83 9.84 24.65 12.45
CA HIS A 83 8.65 25.00 13.24
C HIS A 83 7.40 24.32 12.67
N GLU A 84 6.39 24.08 13.51
CA GLU A 84 5.18 23.34 13.13
C GLU A 84 4.44 23.90 11.91
N THR A 85 4.45 25.22 11.72
CA THR A 85 3.85 25.88 10.56
C THR A 85 4.61 25.58 9.27
N THR A 86 5.94 25.54 9.34
CA THR A 86 6.80 25.16 8.23
C THR A 86 6.64 23.68 7.90
N LYS A 87 6.56 22.81 8.92
CA LYS A 87 6.24 21.38 8.76
C LYS A 87 4.92 21.17 8.01
N ALA A 88 3.86 21.82 8.46
CA ALA A 88 2.54 21.72 7.82
C ALA A 88 2.53 22.21 6.36
N ARG A 89 3.30 23.26 6.04
CA ARG A 89 3.46 23.74 4.65
C ARG A 89 4.24 22.75 3.78
N ILE A 90 5.34 22.20 4.31
CA ILE A 90 6.15 21.18 3.61
C ILE A 90 5.31 19.94 3.33
N ASP A 91 4.58 19.44 4.33
CA ASP A 91 3.73 18.25 4.19
C ASP A 91 2.60 18.51 3.19
N ALA A 92 1.90 19.64 3.29
CA ALA A 92 0.86 20.01 2.34
C ALA A 92 1.39 20.08 0.90
N PHE A 93 2.56 20.70 0.71
CA PHE A 93 3.22 20.75 -0.59
C PHE A 93 3.61 19.34 -1.09
N GLY A 94 4.19 18.51 -0.22
CA GLY A 94 4.57 17.14 -0.51
C GLY A 94 3.37 16.30 -0.97
N TYR A 95 2.23 16.42 -0.30
CA TYR A 95 1.02 15.69 -0.71
C TYR A 95 0.46 16.17 -2.05
N VAL A 96 0.38 17.49 -2.27
CA VAL A 96 -0.24 18.07 -3.46
C VAL A 96 0.64 17.93 -4.70
N VAL A 97 1.96 18.12 -4.57
CA VAL A 97 2.88 18.21 -5.71
C VAL A 97 3.59 16.89 -5.97
N LEU A 98 3.84 16.08 -4.94
CA LEU A 98 4.59 14.83 -5.09
C LEU A 98 3.68 13.61 -4.92
N ALA A 99 3.07 13.41 -3.76
CA ALA A 99 2.38 12.15 -3.44
C ALA A 99 1.15 11.91 -4.35
N ILE A 100 0.22 12.85 -4.42
CA ILE A 100 -1.01 12.67 -5.22
C ILE A 100 -0.69 12.59 -6.72
N PRO A 101 0.13 13.48 -7.32
CA PRO A 101 0.43 13.43 -8.76
C PRO A 101 1.23 12.19 -9.17
N SER A 102 2.18 11.76 -8.34
CA SER A 102 2.96 10.54 -8.62
C SER A 102 2.09 9.30 -8.59
N MET A 103 1.22 9.16 -7.56
CA MET A 103 0.28 8.04 -7.48
C MET A 103 -0.75 8.08 -8.62
N ALA A 104 -1.24 9.26 -9.01
CA ALA A 104 -2.15 9.41 -10.14
C ALA A 104 -1.48 9.01 -11.48
N THR A 105 -0.21 9.37 -11.66
CA THR A 105 0.57 9.00 -12.85
C THR A 105 0.82 7.49 -12.88
N LEU A 106 1.24 6.89 -11.77
CA LEU A 106 1.39 5.44 -11.66
C LEU A 106 0.08 4.71 -11.93
N LEU A 107 -1.05 5.21 -11.39
CA LEU A 107 -2.36 4.66 -11.64
C LEU A 107 -2.73 4.73 -13.13
N TYR A 108 -2.55 5.88 -13.77
CA TYR A 108 -2.84 6.09 -15.18
C TYR A 108 -2.04 5.14 -16.09
N TRP A 109 -0.73 5.01 -15.87
CA TRP A 109 0.12 4.16 -16.70
C TRP A 109 -0.02 2.67 -16.41
N SER A 110 -0.32 2.28 -15.16
CA SER A 110 -0.56 0.88 -14.81
C SER A 110 -1.92 0.37 -15.28
N TRP A 111 -2.92 1.25 -15.40
CA TRP A 111 -4.31 0.87 -15.68
C TRP A 111 -4.50 0.00 -16.94
N PRO A 112 -3.95 0.34 -18.12
CA PRO A 112 -4.11 -0.50 -19.32
C PRO A 112 -3.50 -1.89 -19.14
N SER A 113 -2.37 -2.00 -18.43
CA SER A 113 -1.71 -3.28 -18.16
C SER A 113 -2.58 -4.17 -17.28
N VAL A 114 -3.22 -3.60 -16.24
CA VAL A 114 -4.12 -4.32 -15.35
C VAL A 114 -5.38 -4.78 -16.08
N VAL A 115 -6.02 -3.90 -16.86
CA VAL A 115 -7.25 -4.23 -17.61
C VAL A 115 -6.99 -5.36 -18.61
N ASN A 116 -5.88 -5.30 -19.35
CA ASN A 116 -5.50 -6.36 -20.28
C ASN A 116 -5.20 -7.68 -19.56
N SER A 117 -4.54 -7.62 -18.40
CA SER A 117 -4.26 -8.81 -17.59
C SER A 117 -5.55 -9.49 -17.08
N VAL A 118 -6.51 -8.68 -16.61
CA VAL A 118 -7.81 -9.17 -16.12
C VAL A 118 -8.66 -9.73 -17.27
N SER A 119 -8.69 -9.07 -18.43
CA SER A 119 -9.49 -9.52 -19.57
C SER A 119 -9.01 -10.86 -20.14
N MET A 120 -7.71 -11.12 -20.07
CA MET A 120 -7.10 -12.38 -20.51
C MET A 120 -7.05 -13.45 -19.42
N LEU A 121 -7.48 -13.14 -18.19
CA LEU A 121 -7.28 -13.97 -16.99
C LEU A 121 -5.84 -14.51 -16.96
N GLU A 122 -4.87 -13.58 -16.96
CA GLU A 122 -3.46 -13.89 -17.15
C GLU A 122 -3.00 -15.03 -16.24
N GLY A 123 -2.44 -16.06 -16.88
CA GLY A 123 -2.05 -17.33 -16.27
C GLY A 123 -0.88 -17.20 -15.31
N ALA A 124 -0.29 -18.34 -14.93
CA ALA A 124 0.73 -18.39 -13.88
C ALA A 124 2.06 -17.76 -14.30
N ILE A 125 2.78 -17.17 -13.34
CA ILE A 125 4.15 -16.64 -13.54
C ILE A 125 5.09 -17.78 -13.91
N SER A 126 4.98 -18.86 -13.15
CA SER A 126 5.79 -20.07 -13.31
C SER A 126 4.92 -21.25 -13.72
N VAL A 127 5.51 -22.21 -14.44
CA VAL A 127 4.83 -23.48 -14.76
C VAL A 127 4.44 -24.18 -13.45
N GLY A 128 3.15 -24.48 -13.26
CA GLY A 128 2.63 -25.06 -12.01
C GLY A 128 2.42 -24.06 -10.86
N GLY A 129 2.50 -22.76 -11.16
CA GLY A 129 2.18 -21.65 -10.26
C GLY A 129 0.68 -21.31 -10.20
N ILE A 130 0.35 -20.22 -9.53
CA ILE A 130 -1.02 -19.74 -9.36
C ILE A 130 -1.44 -19.00 -10.64
N PRO A 131 -2.50 -19.44 -11.36
CA PRO A 131 -2.97 -18.79 -12.58
C PRO A 131 -3.84 -17.54 -12.26
N ALA A 132 -3.28 -16.63 -11.47
CA ALA A 132 -3.97 -15.41 -11.03
C ALA A 132 -3.01 -14.21 -11.06
N VAL A 133 -2.21 -14.05 -12.11
CA VAL A 133 -1.28 -12.91 -12.22
C VAL A 133 -2.02 -11.59 -12.30
N TRP A 134 -3.23 -11.60 -12.88
CA TRP A 134 -4.13 -10.47 -12.88
C TRP A 134 -4.44 -9.94 -11.48
N LEU A 135 -4.53 -10.82 -10.47
CA LEU A 135 -4.72 -10.41 -9.07
C LEU A 135 -3.50 -9.64 -8.57
N LEU A 136 -2.30 -10.12 -8.86
CA LEU A 136 -1.05 -9.46 -8.46
C LEU A 136 -0.91 -8.07 -9.10
N LYS A 137 -1.21 -7.95 -10.39
CA LYS A 137 -1.20 -6.65 -11.10
C LYS A 137 -2.27 -5.70 -10.56
N SER A 138 -3.43 -6.20 -10.16
CA SER A 138 -4.51 -5.39 -9.57
C SER A 138 -4.14 -4.77 -8.21
N LEU A 139 -3.10 -5.27 -7.53
CA LEU A 139 -2.60 -4.65 -6.29
C LEU A 139 -1.95 -3.29 -6.53
N ILE A 140 -1.41 -3.04 -7.74
CA ILE A 140 -0.79 -1.76 -8.10
C ILE A 140 -1.79 -0.59 -8.04
N PRO A 141 -2.96 -0.66 -8.73
CA PRO A 141 -3.96 0.40 -8.63
C PRO A 141 -4.55 0.50 -7.22
N ALA A 142 -4.72 -0.63 -6.52
CA ALA A 142 -5.16 -0.61 -5.12
C ALA A 142 -4.19 0.17 -4.21
N PHE A 143 -2.88 -0.08 -4.33
CA PHE A 143 -1.82 0.67 -3.66
C PHE A 143 -1.91 2.18 -3.94
N CYS A 144 -2.04 2.56 -5.21
CA CYS A 144 -2.12 3.96 -5.62
C CYS A 144 -3.36 4.64 -5.00
N ILE A 145 -4.52 3.99 -5.06
CA ILE A 145 -5.78 4.53 -4.53
C ILE A 145 -5.70 4.71 -3.02
N LEU A 146 -5.20 3.71 -2.27
CA LEU A 146 -5.07 3.79 -0.81
C LEU A 146 -4.14 4.92 -0.37
N LEU A 147 -3.02 5.11 -1.06
CA LEU A 147 -2.10 6.21 -0.79
C LEU A 147 -2.68 7.58 -1.15
N ILE A 148 -3.44 7.70 -2.24
CA ILE A 148 -4.14 8.95 -2.58
C ILE A 148 -5.16 9.29 -1.51
N ILE A 149 -5.99 8.32 -1.09
CA ILE A 149 -6.98 8.49 -0.02
C ILE A 149 -6.29 8.98 1.26
N GLN A 150 -5.18 8.35 1.66
CA GLN A 150 -4.45 8.77 2.85
C GLN A 150 -3.82 10.15 2.70
N SER A 151 -3.23 10.44 1.53
CA SER A 151 -2.60 11.73 1.25
C SER A 151 -3.62 12.87 1.32
N VAL A 152 -4.84 12.65 0.83
CA VAL A 152 -5.94 13.61 0.94
C VAL A 152 -6.35 13.81 2.41
N ALA A 153 -6.46 12.73 3.20
CA ALA A 153 -6.77 12.83 4.63
C ALA A 153 -5.71 13.64 5.39
N CYS A 154 -4.43 13.36 5.16
CA CYS A 154 -3.31 14.10 5.74
C CYS A 154 -3.30 15.56 5.29
N LEU A 155 -3.50 15.84 4.00
CA LEU A 155 -3.56 17.20 3.45
C LEU A 155 -4.67 18.03 4.10
N LEU A 156 -5.86 17.45 4.29
CA LEU A 156 -6.98 18.13 4.98
C LEU A 156 -6.59 18.52 6.41
N ARG A 157 -5.87 17.66 7.14
CA ARG A 157 -5.37 17.95 8.50
C ARG A 157 -4.35 19.09 8.48
N GLN A 158 -3.43 19.11 7.51
CA GLN A 158 -2.46 20.20 7.38
C GLN A 158 -3.13 21.54 7.08
N ILE A 159 -4.17 21.56 6.23
CA ILE A 159 -4.96 22.77 5.94
C ILE A 159 -5.67 23.29 7.19
N ILE A 160 -6.20 22.41 8.05
CA ILE A 160 -6.84 22.81 9.31
C ILE A 160 -5.82 23.48 10.25
N ILE A 161 -4.63 22.90 10.40
CA ILE A 161 -3.56 23.47 11.24
C ILE A 161 -3.15 24.86 10.74
N LEU A 162 -3.01 25.03 9.43
CA LEU A 162 -2.65 26.32 8.82
C LEU A 162 -3.76 27.37 8.98
N ARG A 163 -5.04 26.98 8.89
CA ARG A 163 -6.18 27.89 9.10
C ARG A 163 -6.38 28.26 10.57
N GLY A 164 -6.20 27.32 11.50
CA GLY A 164 -6.39 27.55 12.93
C GLY A 164 -5.38 28.50 13.57
N ARG A 165 -4.27 28.80 12.88
CA ARG A 165 -3.26 29.79 13.29
C ARG A 165 -3.36 31.12 12.52
N ALA A 166 -4.19 31.18 11.48
CA ALA A 166 -4.47 32.41 10.73
C ALA A 166 -5.65 33.20 11.32
N ALA A 167 -6.34 32.64 12.32
CA ALA A 167 -7.35 33.29 13.15
C ALA A 167 -6.73 33.64 14.52
#